data_AF-A0A1G3K8Q9-F1
#
_entry.id   AF-A0A1G3K8Q9-F1
#
_cell.length_a   1.000
_cell.length_b   1.000
_cell.length_c   1.000
_cell.angle_alpha   90.00
_cell.angle_beta   90.00
_cell.angle_gamma   90.00
#
_symmetry.space_group_name_H-M   'P 1'
#
loop_
_entity.id
_entity.type
_entity.pdbx_description
1 polymer ?
#
loop_
_entity_poly.entity_id
_entity_poly.type
_entity_poly.pdbx_seq_one_letter_code
_entity_poly.pdbx_strand_id
1 'polypeptide(L)'
;MLIGALRRRAAADGGFATILVKGDDISGVILVQALEKGRETGLFERVSNFTGGYALMRCGPDPDDGAQAMSAYVERRRRSDPDLWVIELDIPEAERFAAETIC
;
A
#
# COMPACT_ATOMS: atom_id res chain seq x y z
N MET A 1 3.26 1.33 15.42
CA MET A 1 3.39 0.52 14.18
C MET A 1 2.90 1.34 12.98
N LEU A 2 3.60 1.23 11.84
CA LEU A 2 3.45 2.08 10.65
C LEU A 2 2.02 2.12 10.09
N ILE A 3 1.37 0.96 9.97
CA ILE A 3 0.00 0.85 9.44
C ILE A 3 -1.01 1.63 10.28
N GLY A 4 -0.85 1.60 11.61
CA GLY A 4 -1.69 2.39 12.51
C GLY A 4 -1.46 3.90 12.36
N ALA A 5 -0.23 4.33 12.05
CA ALA A 5 0.07 5.73 11.79
C ALA A 5 -0.54 6.18 10.46
N LEU A 6 -0.41 5.38 9.40
CA LEU A 6 -1.03 5.63 8.09
C LEU A 6 -2.55 5.78 8.20
N ARG A 7 -3.21 4.87 8.92
CA ARG A 7 -4.67 4.93 9.12
C ARG A 7 -5.11 6.18 9.89
N ARG A 8 -4.39 6.55 10.96
CA ARG A 8 -4.73 7.75 11.74
C ARG A 8 -4.52 9.03 10.94
N ARG A 9 -3.43 9.10 10.18
CA ARG A 9 -3.11 10.29 9.38
C ARG A 9 -4.08 10.44 8.21
N ALA A 10 -4.40 9.36 7.50
CA ALA A 10 -5.39 9.37 6.42
C ALA A 10 -6.76 9.84 6.93
N ALA A 11 -7.22 9.31 8.06
CA ALA A 11 -8.49 9.72 8.67
C ALA A 11 -8.49 11.19 9.11
N ALA A 12 -7.37 11.71 9.62
CA ALA A 12 -7.24 13.12 10.00
C ALA A 12 -7.35 14.08 8.80
N ASP A 13 -6.89 13.63 7.63
CA ASP A 13 -6.90 14.40 6.39
C ASP A 13 -8.15 14.11 5.52
N GLY A 14 -9.13 13.38 6.06
CA GLY A 14 -10.41 13.09 5.41
C GLY A 14 -10.38 11.97 4.36
N GLY A 15 -9.28 11.22 4.28
CA GLY A 15 -9.15 10.01 3.46
C GLY A 15 -9.42 8.71 4.24
N PHE A 16 -9.25 7.58 3.56
CA PHE A 16 -9.47 6.26 4.13
C PHE A 16 -8.25 5.36 3.94
N ALA A 17 -7.91 4.59 4.97
CA ALA A 17 -6.94 3.50 4.86
C ALA A 17 -7.54 2.20 5.40
N THR A 18 -7.73 1.22 4.50
CA THR A 18 -8.37 -0.06 4.80
C THR A 18 -7.33 -1.16 4.75
N ILE A 19 -7.25 -1.97 5.81
CA ILE A 19 -6.40 -3.15 5.83
C ILE A 19 -7.15 -4.26 5.09
N LEU A 20 -6.71 -4.60 3.88
CA LEU A 20 -7.27 -5.70 3.09
C LEU A 20 -6.69 -7.04 3.52
N VAL A 21 -5.39 -7.04 3.86
CA VAL A 21 -4.67 -8.21 4.39
C VAL A 21 -3.82 -7.77 5.56
N LYS A 22 -4.00 -8.45 6.70
CA LYS A 22 -3.14 -8.30 7.86
C LYS A 22 -1.95 -9.26 7.73
N GLY A 23 -0.75 -8.70 7.71
CA GLY A 23 0.51 -9.44 7.72
C GLY A 23 1.14 -9.52 9.11
N ASP A 24 2.43 -9.87 9.15
CA ASP A 24 3.22 -9.91 10.38
C ASP A 24 3.54 -8.49 10.89
N ASP A 25 3.45 -8.28 12.20
CA ASP A 25 3.57 -6.96 12.82
C ASP A 25 5.02 -6.42 12.85
N ILE A 26 6.03 -7.27 12.65
CA ILE A 26 7.46 -6.94 12.77
C ILE A 26 8.17 -6.94 11.41
N SER A 27 8.02 -8.02 10.62
CA SER A 27 8.79 -8.24 9.39
C SER A 27 7.96 -8.28 8.12
N GLY A 28 6.64 -8.12 8.20
CA GLY A 28 5.76 -8.18 7.03
C GLY A 28 6.07 -7.11 5.98
N VAL A 29 6.15 -7.52 4.71
CA VAL A 29 6.22 -6.58 3.56
C VAL A 29 4.93 -5.77 3.51
N ILE A 30 5.01 -4.50 3.10
CA ILE A 30 3.84 -3.61 3.01
C ILE A 30 3.56 -3.24 1.56
N LEU A 31 2.39 -3.62 1.07
CA LEU A 31 1.81 -3.11 -0.16
C LEU A 31 0.77 -2.03 0.14
N VAL A 32 0.85 -0.94 -0.60
CA VAL A 32 -0.12 0.16 -0.60
C VAL A 32 -0.80 0.19 -1.95
N GLN A 33 -2.08 -0.18 -1.97
CA GLN A 33 -2.95 0.01 -3.12
C GLN A 33 -3.51 1.43 -3.05
N ALA A 34 -3.03 2.30 -3.91
CA ALA A 34 -3.32 3.73 -3.93
C ALA A 34 -4.56 4.01 -4.79
N LEU A 35 -5.52 4.72 -4.21
CA LEU A 35 -6.74 5.16 -4.86
C LEU A 35 -6.92 6.67 -4.67
N GLU A 36 -7.63 7.29 -5.60
CA GLU A 36 -8.17 8.63 -5.43
C GLU A 36 -9.63 8.64 -5.88
N LYS A 37 -10.54 8.91 -4.93
CA LYS A 37 -12.00 8.91 -5.15
C LYS A 37 -12.49 7.56 -5.70
N GLY A 38 -11.99 6.47 -5.12
CA GLY A 38 -12.31 5.11 -5.53
C GLY A 38 -11.69 4.65 -6.86
N ARG A 39 -10.92 5.51 -7.55
CA ARG A 39 -10.17 5.12 -8.76
C ARG A 39 -8.76 4.73 -8.38
N GLU A 40 -8.36 3.53 -8.75
CA GLU A 40 -7.01 3.04 -8.56
C GLU A 40 -6.00 3.87 -9.35
N THR A 41 -4.91 4.25 -8.70
CA THR A 41 -3.79 5.00 -9.28
C THR A 41 -2.48 4.21 -9.26
N GLY A 42 -2.40 3.12 -8.47
CA GLY A 42 -1.27 2.20 -8.51
C GLY A 42 -1.13 1.31 -7.30
N LEU A 43 -0.21 0.35 -7.39
CA LEU A 43 0.23 -0.48 -6.28
C LEU A 43 1.70 -0.20 -6.00
N PHE A 44 2.04 -0.05 -4.73
CA PHE A 44 3.37 0.30 -4.29
C PHE A 44 3.85 -0.63 -3.19
N GLU A 45 5.11 -1.04 -3.27
CA GLU A 45 5.79 -1.80 -2.24
C GLU A 45 6.74 -0.92 -1.45
N ARG A 46 6.70 -1.03 -0.12
CA ARG A 46 7.66 -0.37 0.75
C ARG A 46 8.96 -1.18 0.79
N VAL A 47 10.00 -0.65 0.14
CA VAL A 47 11.32 -1.29 0.03
C VAL A 47 12.37 -0.50 0.79
N SER A 48 13.40 -1.18 1.31
CA SER A 48 14.58 -0.49 1.86
C SER A 48 15.34 0.22 0.74
N ASN A 49 15.88 1.40 1.03
CA ASN A 49 16.70 2.14 0.09
C ASN A 49 18.20 2.03 0.46
N PHE A 50 19.08 2.49 -0.43
CA PHE A 50 20.53 2.43 -0.22
C PHE A 50 21.06 3.41 0.83
N THR A 51 20.23 4.31 1.35
CA THR A 51 20.60 5.31 2.36
C THR A 51 20.15 4.93 3.78
N GLY A 52 19.61 3.71 3.96
CA GLY A 52 19.18 3.20 5.27
C GLY A 52 17.77 3.60 5.68
N GLY A 53 17.00 4.24 4.78
CA GLY A 53 15.57 4.50 4.94
C GLY A 53 14.73 3.57 4.07
N TYR A 54 13.52 4.02 3.73
CA TYR A 54 12.63 3.29 2.85
C TYR A 54 12.15 4.17 1.70
N ALA A 55 11.58 3.52 0.68
CA ALA A 55 10.91 4.16 -0.43
C ALA A 55 9.68 3.34 -0.82
N LEU A 56 8.76 3.97 -1.53
CA LEU A 56 7.70 3.27 -2.24
C LEU A 56 8.16 3.01 -3.67
N MET A 57 8.09 1.75 -4.08
CA MET A 57 8.41 1.32 -5.44
C MET A 57 7.13 0.81 -6.09
N ARG A 58 6.79 1.36 -7.26
CA ARG A 58 5.65 0.87 -8.05
C ARG A 58 5.85 -0.59 -8.40
N CYS A 59 4.81 -1.39 -8.22
CA CYS A 59 4.75 -2.80 -8.58
C CYS A 59 3.37 -3.16 -9.09
N GLY A 60 3.16 -4.41 -9.50
CA GLY A 60 1.86 -4.86 -9.98
C GLY A 60 1.51 -4.43 -11.41
N PRO A 61 0.27 -4.71 -11.83
CA PRO A 61 -0.26 -4.31 -13.13
C PRO A 61 -0.48 -2.80 -13.22
N ASP A 62 -0.70 -2.31 -14.43
CA ASP A 62 -1.12 -0.93 -14.63
C ASP A 62 -2.58 -0.75 -14.12
N PRO A 63 -2.94 0.37 -13.48
CA PRO A 63 -4.33 0.63 -13.10
C PRO A 63 -5.34 0.50 -14.25
N ASP A 64 -4.92 0.79 -15.48
CA ASP A 64 -5.78 0.68 -16.67
C ASP A 64 -6.05 -0.79 -17.07
N ASP A 65 -5.29 -1.76 -16.54
CA ASP A 65 -5.59 -3.19 -16.67
C ASP A 65 -6.81 -3.62 -15.82
N GLY A 66 -7.24 -2.76 -14.89
CA GLY A 66 -8.46 -2.91 -14.10
C GLY A 66 -8.33 -3.75 -12.82
N ALA A 67 -9.37 -3.65 -11.99
CA ALA A 67 -9.37 -4.21 -10.63
C ALA A 67 -9.18 -5.74 -10.57
N GLN A 68 -9.58 -6.48 -11.62
CA GLN A 68 -9.40 -7.93 -11.67
C GLN A 68 -7.91 -8.31 -11.82
N ALA A 69 -7.16 -7.60 -12.66
CA ALA A 69 -5.73 -7.79 -12.81
C ALA A 69 -5.00 -7.50 -11.49
N MET A 70 -5.39 -6.40 -10.83
CA MET A 70 -4.83 -6.04 -9.53
C MET A 70 -5.10 -7.10 -8.46
N SER A 71 -6.36 -7.52 -8.33
CA SER A 71 -6.77 -8.55 -7.36
C SER A 71 -6.00 -9.85 -7.57
N ALA A 72 -5.85 -10.30 -8.82
CA ALA A 72 -5.10 -11.50 -9.15
C ALA A 72 -3.59 -11.37 -8.82
N TYR A 73 -3.01 -10.18 -9.02
CA TYR A 73 -1.62 -9.91 -8.62
C TYR A 73 -1.44 -9.98 -7.10
N VAL A 74 -2.32 -9.31 -6.34
CA VAL A 74 -2.29 -9.29 -4.87
C VAL A 74 -2.49 -10.69 -4.30
N GLU A 75 -3.43 -11.47 -4.82
CA GLU A 75 -3.64 -12.86 -4.41
C GLU A 75 -2.39 -13.72 -4.63
N ARG A 76 -1.72 -13.56 -5.77
CA ARG A 76 -0.47 -14.27 -6.05
C ARG A 76 0.63 -13.87 -5.06
N ARG A 77 0.81 -12.57 -4.78
CA ARG A 77 1.78 -12.09 -3.78
C ARG A 77 1.50 -12.67 -2.40
N ARG A 78 0.24 -12.70 -1.97
CA ARG A 78 -0.17 -13.27 -0.69
C ARG A 78 0.09 -14.78 -0.58
N ARG A 79 -0.04 -15.53 -1.68
CA ARG A 79 0.30 -16.97 -1.68
C ARG A 79 1.81 -17.19 -1.55
N SER A 80 2.62 -16.30 -2.11
CA SER A 80 4.08 -16.37 -2.01
C SER A 80 4.62 -15.87 -0.67
N ASP A 81 3.98 -14.85 -0.10
CA ASP A 81 4.36 -14.22 1.16
C ASP A 81 3.13 -14.11 2.07
N PRO A 82 2.92 -15.09 2.96
CA PRO A 82 1.80 -15.09 3.91
C PRO A 82 1.88 -13.97 4.96
N ASP A 83 3.06 -13.38 5.17
CA ASP A 83 3.29 -12.33 6.17
C ASP A 83 3.05 -10.91 5.59
N LEU A 84 2.60 -10.83 4.34
CA LEU A 84 2.32 -9.61 3.59
C LEU A 84 1.18 -8.79 4.19
N TRP A 85 1.39 -7.48 4.29
CA TRP A 85 0.35 -6.48 4.48
C TRP A 85 -0.14 -5.94 3.13
N VAL A 86 -1.45 -5.76 3.02
CA VAL A 86 -2.07 -5.03 1.91
C VAL A 86 -2.99 -3.98 2.48
N ILE A 87 -2.72 -2.72 2.16
CA ILE A 87 -3.50 -1.57 2.61
C ILE A 87 -4.01 -0.84 1.39
N GLU A 88 -5.32 -0.69 1.31
CA GLU A 88 -5.96 0.25 0.39
C GLU A 88 -5.89 1.65 1.02
N LEU A 89 -5.43 2.63 0.26
CA LEU A 89 -5.32 4.02 0.68
C LEU A 89 -6.02 4.91 -0.35
N ASP A 90 -7.19 5.43 0.02
CA ASP A 90 -7.96 6.37 -0.80
C ASP A 90 -7.85 7.78 -0.22
N ILE A 91 -6.99 8.58 -0.86
CA ILE A 91 -6.70 9.97 -0.48
C ILE A 91 -6.02 10.69 -1.67
N PRO A 92 -6.16 12.01 -1.83
CA PRO A 92 -5.40 12.74 -2.83
C PRO A 92 -3.89 12.51 -2.69
N GLU A 93 -3.20 12.30 -3.81
CA GLU A 93 -1.75 12.07 -3.85
C GLU A 93 -1.30 10.89 -2.96
N ALA A 94 -2.08 9.80 -2.92
CA ALA A 94 -1.89 8.65 -2.05
C ALA A 94 -0.45 8.08 -2.00
N GLU A 95 0.27 8.04 -3.12
CA GLU A 95 1.69 7.65 -3.16
C GLU A 95 2.56 8.56 -2.29
N ARG A 96 2.49 9.88 -2.51
CA ARG A 96 3.25 10.87 -1.73
C ARG A 96 2.85 10.81 -0.26
N PHE A 97 1.55 10.74 0.01
CA PHE A 97 1.03 10.66 1.37
C PHE A 97 1.57 9.45 2.12
N ALA A 98 1.57 8.28 1.49
CA ALA A 98 2.12 7.06 2.08
C ALA A 98 3.64 7.19 2.29
N ALA A 99 4.40 7.65 1.30
CA ALA A 99 5.85 7.84 1.42
C ALA A 99 6.20 8.74 2.62
N GLU A 100 5.54 9.89 2.77
CA GLU A 100 5.74 10.80 3.90
C GLU A 100 5.30 10.24 5.26
N THR A 101 4.51 9.15 5.28
CA THR A 101 3.99 8.57 6.52
C THR A 101 4.77 7.35 6.99
N ILE A 102 5.21 6.51 6.06
CA ILE A 102 5.79 5.20 6.38
C ILE A 102 7.21 4.99 5.86
N CYS A 103 7.76 5.87 5.02
CA CYS A 103 9.11 5.71 4.50
C CYS A 103 10.19 6.51 5.25
#